data_AF-A0A286UBL1-F1
#
_entry.id   AF-A0A286UBL1-F1
#
_cell.length_a   1.000
_cell.length_b   1.000
_cell.length_c   1.000
_cell.angle_alpha   90.00
_cell.angle_beta   90.00
_cell.angle_gamma   90.00
#
_symmetry.space_group_name_H-M   'P 1'
#
loop_
_entity.id
_entity.type
_entity.pdbx_description
1 polymer ?
#
loop_
_entity_poly.entity_id
_entity_poly.type
_entity_poly.pdbx_seq_one_letter_code
_entity_poly.pdbx_strand_id
1 'polypeptide(L)'
;MKCPGDVVESHWQGTAFTFHCKWSERDAMDNFYTIVARLIKIMARDPCRRFTLGATIEDSRMKLWIYNRSMIIASEAFDLESDIKLFIRVIVSLLFAEDSDLGWDRTIKAGYDGNIRTYDIEVCGIQYKTKSSNIITDVDEEDIYSSGTRMFKVFRADDIDQKEPLIIKDYWATYFLESEFTPRRNLLEAVSDTTDQKSFKEYITTPIAWERVKDRGQEDHTKDLILHGEEPDGTYIIDLPGYARYGYSGRHKYNIAAESVVGKLLNIGKWEKGYLHRWHYRIVLKKSVIPFDKLINLKDMLLVIEHSIEALLIMHKAGWIHQNLNPENLYLCIDPATGSKGGVIGGFELTKHIGTEEGDNEPLGDPKFMALEIANKAYTYKFTKQPGLTVNSSEHLLDLNKERLTTNAETKFWANYLHDLESIWWIIAWTSLNFEKIEDISAVPQYERVEDKVRDEIIDEIFPDDLHSRERSKFFHSESSFNTQMGMVPRPLLALECIMEKLRKILNDAYLEEEYSLEKNDQPIELLHERVPHEKILEILKLFPDEDVGVVSIDDNPERFARMEQRLQSLKSGSDERPQKRTRIVQDSEEKQEKVVSKPVITVRITRSKAAEMNKGRITRSMTKASAKRKISYKG
;
A
#
# COMPACT_ATOMS: atom_id res chain seq x y z
N MET A 1 -25.73 15.64 -8.30
CA MET A 1 -24.88 16.17 -9.39
C MET A 1 -25.06 15.35 -10.67
N LYS A 2 -24.52 15.78 -11.81
CA LYS A 2 -24.18 14.91 -12.95
C LYS A 2 -22.66 14.81 -13.04
N CYS A 3 -22.12 13.59 -13.02
CA CYS A 3 -20.68 13.37 -13.07
C CYS A 3 -20.17 13.46 -14.53
N PRO A 4 -19.13 14.26 -14.82
CA PRO A 4 -18.43 14.26 -16.10
C PRO A 4 -17.18 13.36 -16.02
N GLY A 5 -17.26 12.17 -16.60
CA GLY A 5 -16.16 11.20 -16.64
C GLY A 5 -16.62 9.88 -17.23
N ASP A 6 -15.69 8.98 -17.53
CA ASP A 6 -16.04 7.64 -18.00
C ASP A 6 -16.73 6.86 -16.87
N VAL A 7 -17.92 6.35 -17.20
CA VAL A 7 -18.93 5.93 -16.22
C VAL A 7 -18.41 4.82 -15.29
N VAL A 8 -17.48 3.99 -15.76
CA VAL A 8 -16.98 2.79 -15.07
C VAL A 8 -16.22 3.11 -13.78
N GLU A 9 -15.30 4.07 -13.77
CA GLU A 9 -14.57 4.44 -12.52
C GLU A 9 -15.51 5.12 -11.52
N SER A 10 -16.45 5.94 -12.01
CA SER A 10 -17.36 6.72 -11.18
C SER A 10 -18.38 5.89 -10.39
N HIS A 11 -18.51 4.57 -10.66
CA HIS A 11 -19.48 3.71 -9.99
C HIS A 11 -19.05 3.25 -8.58
N TRP A 12 -17.76 3.04 -8.33
CA TRP A 12 -17.31 2.51 -7.02
C TRP A 12 -17.36 3.58 -5.93
N GLN A 13 -17.10 4.83 -6.31
CA GLN A 13 -17.07 5.98 -5.41
C GLN A 13 -18.47 6.56 -5.23
N GLY A 14 -18.96 6.68 -3.99
CA GLY A 14 -20.34 7.06 -3.73
C GLY A 14 -21.37 5.92 -3.79
N THR A 15 -20.96 4.65 -3.90
CA THR A 15 -21.89 3.51 -3.73
C THR A 15 -22.16 3.24 -2.24
N ALA A 16 -23.40 3.54 -1.81
CA ALA A 16 -23.89 3.24 -0.46
C ALA A 16 -23.93 1.72 -0.18
N PHE A 17 -24.49 0.96 -1.13
CA PHE A 17 -24.88 -0.43 -0.96
C PHE A 17 -24.72 -1.19 -2.29
N THR A 18 -24.08 -2.36 -2.28
CA THR A 18 -23.92 -3.24 -3.45
C THR A 18 -24.77 -4.50 -3.30
N PHE A 19 -25.41 -4.98 -4.36
CA PHE A 19 -26.01 -6.32 -4.37
C PHE A 19 -25.56 -7.14 -5.57
N HIS A 20 -25.49 -8.46 -5.38
CA HIS A 20 -25.34 -9.44 -6.45
C HIS A 20 -26.44 -10.50 -6.35
N CYS A 21 -26.92 -10.99 -7.50
CA CYS A 21 -28.03 -11.93 -7.59
C CYS A 21 -27.66 -13.12 -8.49
N LYS A 22 -28.10 -14.31 -8.10
CA LYS A 22 -27.93 -15.58 -8.80
C LYS A 22 -29.23 -16.37 -8.83
N TRP A 23 -29.41 -17.17 -9.88
CA TRP A 23 -30.62 -17.96 -10.13
C TRP A 23 -30.58 -19.37 -9.51
N SER A 24 -29.59 -19.67 -8.66
CA SER A 24 -29.43 -20.98 -8.02
C SER A 24 -28.53 -20.88 -6.80
N GLU A 25 -28.87 -21.57 -5.70
CA GLU A 25 -27.97 -21.77 -4.55
C GLU A 25 -26.62 -22.42 -4.94
N ARG A 26 -26.55 -23.13 -6.08
CA ARG A 26 -25.29 -23.69 -6.61
C ARG A 26 -24.28 -22.63 -7.04
N ASP A 27 -24.75 -21.41 -7.32
CA ASP A 27 -23.90 -20.27 -7.69
C ASP A 27 -23.57 -19.38 -6.47
N ALA A 28 -24.03 -19.74 -5.26
CA ALA A 28 -23.83 -18.97 -4.02
C ALA A 28 -22.36 -18.62 -3.76
N MET A 29 -21.45 -19.54 -4.11
CA MET A 29 -20.02 -19.36 -3.95
C MET A 29 -19.47 -18.24 -4.86
N ASP A 30 -19.90 -18.15 -6.12
CA ASP A 30 -19.53 -17.03 -7.02
C ASP A 30 -20.24 -15.72 -6.62
N ASN A 31 -21.44 -15.81 -6.03
CA ASN A 31 -22.11 -14.68 -5.40
C ASN A 31 -21.26 -14.13 -4.22
N PHE A 32 -20.71 -15.02 -3.40
CA PHE A 32 -19.81 -14.71 -2.29
C PHE A 32 -18.50 -14.06 -2.75
N TYR A 33 -17.74 -14.69 -3.66
CA TYR A 33 -16.52 -14.10 -4.26
C TYR A 33 -16.82 -12.70 -4.81
N THR A 34 -17.94 -12.53 -5.52
CA THR A 34 -18.32 -11.26 -6.14
C THR A 34 -18.77 -10.19 -5.13
N ILE A 35 -19.48 -10.53 -4.04
CA ILE A 35 -19.87 -9.52 -3.04
C ILE A 35 -18.66 -9.07 -2.21
N VAL A 36 -17.79 -9.99 -1.80
CA VAL A 36 -16.58 -9.70 -1.02
C VAL A 36 -15.65 -8.77 -1.79
N ALA A 37 -15.30 -9.14 -3.02
CA ALA A 37 -14.44 -8.31 -3.87
C ALA A 37 -15.02 -6.90 -4.11
N ARG A 38 -16.35 -6.76 -4.21
CA ARG A 38 -17.00 -5.45 -4.33
C ARG A 38 -16.97 -4.64 -3.04
N LEU A 39 -17.21 -5.26 -1.88
CA LEU A 39 -17.16 -4.58 -0.58
C LEU A 39 -15.76 -4.02 -0.31
N ILE A 40 -14.72 -4.81 -0.60
CA ILE A 40 -13.32 -4.41 -0.48
C ILE A 40 -12.99 -3.32 -1.51
N LYS A 41 -13.36 -3.49 -2.78
CA LYS A 41 -13.11 -2.47 -3.83
C LYS A 41 -13.77 -1.13 -3.55
N ILE A 42 -14.98 -1.10 -2.98
CA ILE A 42 -15.63 0.16 -2.54
C ILE A 42 -14.87 0.76 -1.35
N MET A 43 -14.48 -0.08 -0.38
CA MET A 43 -13.73 0.32 0.82
C MET A 43 -12.35 0.91 0.48
N ALA A 44 -11.68 0.37 -0.54
CA ALA A 44 -10.43 0.87 -1.09
C ALA A 44 -10.67 2.14 -1.94
N ARG A 45 -11.52 2.09 -2.98
CA ARG A 45 -11.61 3.17 -3.98
C ARG A 45 -12.26 4.48 -3.54
N ASP A 46 -13.00 4.49 -2.43
CA ASP A 46 -13.60 5.72 -1.89
C ASP A 46 -13.01 6.07 -0.52
N PRO A 47 -12.13 7.09 -0.42
CA PRO A 47 -11.56 7.58 0.83
C PRO A 47 -12.56 7.90 1.93
N CYS A 48 -13.80 8.20 1.57
CA CYS A 48 -14.84 8.58 2.52
C CYS A 48 -15.46 7.38 3.28
N ARG A 49 -15.00 6.13 3.08
CA ARG A 49 -15.66 4.91 3.61
C ARG A 49 -15.00 4.35 4.87
N ARG A 50 -15.79 4.32 5.95
CA ARG A 50 -15.51 3.65 7.23
C ARG A 50 -15.86 2.17 7.17
N PHE A 51 -17.03 1.88 6.60
CA PHE A 51 -17.53 0.55 6.33
C PHE A 51 -18.28 0.49 4.99
N THR A 52 -18.50 -0.72 4.48
CA THR A 52 -19.27 -0.96 3.25
C THR A 52 -20.36 -1.99 3.49
N LEU A 53 -21.50 -1.82 2.82
CA LEU A 53 -22.70 -2.62 2.98
C LEU A 53 -23.09 -3.30 1.67
N GLY A 54 -23.70 -4.48 1.76
CA GLY A 54 -24.27 -5.14 0.59
C GLY A 54 -25.19 -6.32 0.87
N ALA A 55 -25.57 -7.00 -0.21
CA ALA A 55 -26.38 -8.20 -0.19
C ALA A 55 -25.97 -9.23 -1.26
N THR A 56 -26.17 -10.51 -0.95
CA THR A 56 -26.31 -11.55 -1.97
C THR A 56 -27.76 -12.03 -2.02
N ILE A 57 -28.21 -12.38 -3.21
CA ILE A 57 -29.49 -13.06 -3.43
C ILE A 57 -29.22 -14.34 -4.23
N GLU A 58 -29.66 -15.49 -3.69
CA GLU A 58 -29.62 -16.81 -4.32
C GLU A 58 -31.06 -17.34 -4.46
N ASP A 59 -31.57 -17.35 -5.70
CA ASP A 59 -32.99 -17.66 -6.00
C ASP A 59 -33.94 -16.73 -5.20
N SER A 60 -34.68 -17.24 -4.22
CA SER A 60 -35.53 -16.45 -3.31
C SER A 60 -34.81 -15.96 -2.05
N ARG A 61 -33.58 -16.40 -1.76
CA ARG A 61 -32.93 -16.23 -0.45
C ARG A 61 -31.97 -15.05 -0.46
N MET A 62 -31.97 -14.24 0.60
CA MET A 62 -31.14 -13.04 0.72
C MET A 62 -30.28 -13.08 1.99
N LYS A 63 -28.99 -12.74 1.84
CA LYS A 63 -28.07 -12.41 2.96
C LYS A 63 -27.65 -10.95 2.88
N LEU A 64 -27.49 -10.33 4.04
CA LEU A 64 -26.85 -9.02 4.20
C LEU A 64 -25.37 -9.20 4.53
N TRP A 65 -24.55 -8.25 4.11
CA TRP A 65 -23.10 -8.25 4.29
C TRP A 65 -22.59 -6.88 4.74
N ILE A 66 -21.62 -6.85 5.65
CA ILE A 66 -20.88 -5.65 6.06
C ILE A 66 -19.38 -5.95 6.12
N TYR A 67 -18.55 -5.00 5.69
CA TYR A 67 -17.09 -5.00 5.88
C TYR A 67 -16.68 -3.71 6.59
N ASN A 68 -15.94 -3.81 7.70
CA ASN A 68 -15.67 -2.69 8.62
C ASN A 68 -14.18 -2.48 8.99
N ARG A 69 -13.22 -2.78 8.09
CA ARG A 69 -11.74 -2.75 8.34
C ARG A 69 -11.21 -3.78 9.34
N SER A 70 -12.07 -4.36 10.19
CA SER A 70 -11.71 -5.42 11.15
C SER A 70 -12.15 -6.82 10.70
N MET A 71 -13.28 -6.93 10.00
CA MET A 71 -13.90 -8.20 9.63
C MET A 71 -14.95 -8.03 8.51
N ILE A 72 -15.29 -9.13 7.86
CA ILE A 72 -16.46 -9.25 6.98
C ILE A 72 -17.51 -10.11 7.70
N ILE A 73 -18.73 -9.58 7.87
CA ILE A 73 -19.84 -10.24 8.58
C ILE A 73 -20.98 -10.47 7.59
N ALA A 74 -21.65 -11.62 7.72
CA ALA A 74 -22.85 -11.98 6.98
C ALA A 74 -24.03 -12.18 7.94
N SER A 75 -25.25 -11.88 7.49
CA SER A 75 -26.47 -12.34 8.19
C SER A 75 -26.77 -13.82 7.89
N GLU A 76 -27.63 -14.42 8.71
CA GLU A 76 -28.41 -15.58 8.25
C GLU A 76 -29.19 -15.25 6.96
N ALA A 77 -29.48 -16.29 6.17
CA ALA A 77 -30.23 -16.15 4.92
C ALA A 77 -31.75 -16.21 5.18
N PHE A 78 -32.45 -15.11 4.94
CA PHE A 78 -33.92 -15.07 4.97
C PHE A 78 -34.50 -15.22 3.57
N ASP A 79 -35.75 -15.69 3.47
CA ASP A 79 -36.44 -15.88 2.19
C ASP A 79 -37.31 -14.68 1.84
N LEU A 80 -37.23 -14.21 0.59
CA LEU A 80 -37.90 -13.00 0.11
C LEU A 80 -39.42 -13.18 -0.09
N GLU A 81 -39.91 -14.42 -0.24
CA GLU A 81 -41.33 -14.73 -0.40
C GLU A 81 -42.02 -14.87 0.96
N SER A 82 -41.42 -15.59 1.92
CA SER A 82 -41.98 -15.69 3.29
C SER A 82 -41.78 -14.41 4.10
N ASP A 83 -40.58 -13.82 4.04
CA ASP A 83 -40.15 -12.73 4.91
C ASP A 83 -40.03 -11.40 4.16
N ILE A 84 -40.91 -11.19 3.17
CA ILE A 84 -41.06 -9.93 2.41
C ILE A 84 -41.14 -8.67 3.30
N LYS A 85 -41.64 -8.80 4.54
CA LYS A 85 -41.65 -7.70 5.53
C LYS A 85 -40.24 -7.30 5.99
N LEU A 86 -39.33 -8.26 6.14
CA LEU A 86 -37.93 -8.03 6.47
C LEU A 86 -37.21 -7.38 5.29
N PHE A 87 -37.45 -7.84 4.06
CA PHE A 87 -36.96 -7.18 2.84
C PHE A 87 -37.42 -5.71 2.76
N ILE A 88 -38.71 -5.45 2.93
CA ILE A 88 -39.26 -4.08 2.96
C ILE A 88 -38.60 -3.25 4.07
N ARG A 89 -38.37 -3.82 5.26
CA ARG A 89 -37.66 -3.14 6.34
C ARG A 89 -36.22 -2.78 5.95
N VAL A 90 -35.47 -3.67 5.31
CA VAL A 90 -34.11 -3.40 4.82
C VAL A 90 -34.11 -2.25 3.81
N ILE A 91 -34.99 -2.29 2.81
CA ILE A 91 -35.09 -1.23 1.79
C ILE A 91 -35.50 0.11 2.42
N VAL A 92 -36.44 0.12 3.37
CA VAL A 92 -36.83 1.34 4.09
C VAL A 92 -35.68 1.87 4.94
N SER A 93 -34.94 1.02 5.67
CA SER A 93 -33.75 1.45 6.42
C SER A 93 -32.71 2.10 5.50
N LEU A 94 -32.39 1.48 4.36
CA LEU A 94 -31.41 2.03 3.41
C LEU A 94 -31.86 3.34 2.74
N LEU A 95 -33.17 3.59 2.62
CA LEU A 95 -33.72 4.82 2.03
C LEU A 95 -33.80 6.00 3.01
N PHE A 96 -33.78 5.75 4.32
CA PHE A 96 -33.88 6.78 5.37
C PHE A 96 -32.64 6.87 6.28
N ALA A 97 -31.66 5.99 6.09
CA ALA A 97 -30.33 6.08 6.70
C ALA A 97 -29.62 7.40 6.35
N GLU A 98 -28.89 7.96 7.31
CA GLU A 98 -28.00 9.09 7.04
C GLU A 98 -26.66 8.59 6.48
N ASP A 99 -25.86 9.50 5.91
CA ASP A 99 -24.59 9.15 5.25
C ASP A 99 -23.64 8.33 6.15
N SER A 100 -23.63 8.59 7.46
CA SER A 100 -22.87 7.80 8.45
C SER A 100 -23.27 6.33 8.48
N ASP A 101 -24.58 6.08 8.43
CA ASP A 101 -25.20 4.78 8.68
C ASP A 101 -25.13 3.90 7.41
N LEU A 102 -24.95 4.56 6.24
CA LEU A 102 -24.59 3.95 4.97
C LEU A 102 -23.08 3.70 4.83
N GLY A 103 -22.25 4.12 5.80
CA GLY A 103 -20.80 3.83 5.88
C GLY A 103 -19.84 4.98 5.57
N TRP A 104 -20.33 6.21 5.40
CA TRP A 104 -19.46 7.36 5.15
C TRP A 104 -18.91 8.02 6.42
N ASP A 105 -17.75 8.66 6.29
CA ASP A 105 -17.20 9.62 7.25
C ASP A 105 -17.70 11.04 6.92
N ARG A 106 -18.44 11.67 7.85
CA ARG A 106 -18.98 13.03 7.67
C ARG A 106 -17.92 14.14 7.73
N THR A 107 -16.73 13.83 8.26
CA THR A 107 -15.59 14.76 8.33
C THR A 107 -14.84 14.86 7.00
N ILE A 108 -15.08 13.95 6.04
CA ILE A 108 -14.55 13.97 4.67
C ILE A 108 -15.67 14.30 3.68
N LYS A 109 -15.66 15.50 3.10
CA LYS A 109 -16.66 15.96 2.13
C LYS A 109 -16.09 15.84 0.71
N ALA A 110 -16.54 14.83 -0.03
CA ALA A 110 -16.18 14.65 -1.44
C ALA A 110 -16.91 15.65 -2.35
N GLY A 111 -16.19 16.15 -3.35
CA GLY A 111 -16.69 17.06 -4.40
C GLY A 111 -16.01 16.79 -5.74
N TYR A 112 -16.29 17.65 -6.73
CA TYR A 112 -15.67 17.58 -8.05
C TYR A 112 -15.31 18.98 -8.57
N ASP A 113 -14.07 19.13 -9.01
CA ASP A 113 -13.52 20.29 -9.70
C ASP A 113 -13.25 19.89 -11.16
N GLY A 114 -14.19 20.20 -12.03
CA GLY A 114 -14.28 19.60 -13.36
C GLY A 114 -14.45 18.07 -13.26
N ASN A 115 -13.47 17.32 -13.76
CA ASN A 115 -13.42 15.86 -13.68
C ASN A 115 -12.58 15.35 -12.49
N ILE A 116 -11.91 16.24 -11.73
CA ILE A 116 -11.03 15.85 -10.63
C ILE A 116 -11.86 15.78 -9.33
N ARG A 117 -11.86 14.63 -8.65
CA ARG A 117 -12.52 14.47 -7.35
C ARG A 117 -11.73 15.24 -6.29
N THR A 118 -12.42 16.06 -5.52
CA THR A 118 -11.85 16.89 -4.44
C THR A 118 -12.33 16.40 -3.08
N TYR A 119 -11.58 16.68 -2.02
CA TYR A 119 -11.96 16.37 -0.65
C TYR A 119 -11.67 17.60 0.24
N ASP A 120 -12.70 18.08 0.93
CA ASP A 120 -12.53 18.94 2.11
C ASP A 120 -12.53 17.99 3.33
N ILE A 121 -11.41 17.92 4.08
CA ILE A 121 -11.19 17.03 5.23
C ILE A 121 -11.09 17.88 6.51
N GLU A 122 -11.86 17.54 7.53
CA GLU A 122 -11.77 18.15 8.85
C GLU A 122 -10.81 17.37 9.77
N VAL A 123 -9.95 18.08 10.49
CA VAL A 123 -9.13 17.53 11.59
C VAL A 123 -9.05 18.56 12.72
N CYS A 124 -9.42 18.19 13.94
CA CYS A 124 -9.48 19.07 15.11
C CYS A 124 -10.27 20.37 14.88
N GLY A 125 -11.32 20.33 14.03
CA GLY A 125 -12.12 21.49 13.62
C GLY A 125 -11.45 22.41 12.57
N ILE A 126 -10.23 22.10 12.13
CA ILE A 126 -9.52 22.79 11.05
C ILE A 126 -9.87 22.10 9.72
N GLN A 127 -10.24 22.88 8.71
CA GLN A 127 -10.55 22.37 7.36
C GLN A 127 -9.29 22.34 6.49
N TYR A 128 -9.07 21.22 5.81
CA TYR A 128 -7.99 20.97 4.87
C TYR A 128 -8.56 20.57 3.51
N LYS A 129 -7.83 20.88 2.43
CA LYS A 129 -8.27 20.67 1.05
C LYS A 129 -7.30 19.81 0.28
N THR A 130 -7.83 18.85 -0.48
CA THR A 130 -7.03 17.98 -1.36
C THR A 130 -7.83 17.48 -2.56
N LYS A 131 -7.17 16.74 -3.45
CA LYS A 131 -7.71 16.20 -4.71
C LYS A 131 -7.25 14.75 -4.89
N SER A 132 -7.93 13.96 -5.71
CA SER A 132 -7.53 12.56 -5.97
C SER A 132 -6.10 12.44 -6.54
N SER A 133 -5.59 13.46 -7.24
CA SER A 133 -4.20 13.55 -7.71
C SER A 133 -3.15 13.72 -6.60
N ASN A 134 -3.59 13.97 -5.37
CA ASN A 134 -2.76 14.30 -4.22
C ASN A 134 -2.78 13.18 -3.15
N ILE A 135 -3.44 12.05 -3.42
CA ILE A 135 -3.29 10.85 -2.63
C ILE A 135 -1.88 10.30 -2.89
N ILE A 136 -1.12 10.11 -1.81
CA ILE A 136 0.29 9.69 -1.80
C ILE A 136 0.38 8.18 -1.61
N THR A 137 -0.25 7.70 -0.54
CA THR A 137 -0.44 6.29 -0.20
C THR A 137 -1.94 6.05 -0.14
N ASP A 138 -2.38 4.93 -0.71
CA ASP A 138 -3.79 4.56 -0.79
C ASP A 138 -3.96 3.07 -0.46
N VAL A 139 -5.15 2.66 -0.04
CA VAL A 139 -5.39 1.29 0.42
C VAL A 139 -5.47 0.32 -0.77
N ASP A 140 -4.75 -0.79 -0.69
CA ASP A 140 -4.83 -1.87 -1.68
C ASP A 140 -6.24 -2.49 -1.73
N GLU A 141 -6.63 -2.98 -2.91
CA GLU A 141 -7.84 -3.79 -3.08
C GLU A 141 -7.64 -5.26 -2.63
N GLU A 142 -6.41 -5.70 -2.40
CA GLU A 142 -6.11 -7.07 -1.94
C GLU A 142 -6.07 -7.24 -0.41
N ASP A 143 -6.04 -6.13 0.35
CA ASP A 143 -5.82 -6.15 1.80
C ASP A 143 -7.11 -5.95 2.62
N ILE A 144 -7.47 -6.99 3.38
CA ILE A 144 -8.76 -7.09 4.09
C ILE A 144 -8.62 -6.80 5.59
N TYR A 145 -7.45 -7.06 6.16
CA TYR A 145 -7.17 -6.90 7.59
C TYR A 145 -6.07 -5.86 7.86
N SER A 146 -5.81 -4.96 6.91
CA SER A 146 -4.78 -3.92 7.04
C SER A 146 -5.19 -2.79 8.00
N SER A 147 -4.24 -1.88 8.26
CA SER A 147 -4.49 -0.60 8.93
C SER A 147 -5.36 0.36 8.09
N GLY A 148 -5.65 0.04 6.83
CA GLY A 148 -6.40 0.91 5.92
C GLY A 148 -5.77 2.28 5.71
N THR A 149 -4.44 2.39 5.88
CA THR A 149 -3.72 3.67 5.91
C THR A 149 -3.80 4.39 4.56
N ARG A 150 -4.15 5.67 4.60
CA ARG A 150 -4.05 6.60 3.48
C ARG A 150 -3.19 7.79 3.87
N MET A 151 -2.48 8.34 2.89
CA MET A 151 -1.80 9.62 3.03
C MET A 151 -2.23 10.61 1.95
N PHE A 152 -2.62 11.81 2.36
CA PHE A 152 -3.05 12.88 1.47
C PHE A 152 -2.08 14.05 1.56
N LYS A 153 -1.59 14.56 0.42
CA LYS A 153 -1.03 15.91 0.35
C LYS A 153 -2.19 16.91 0.43
N VAL A 154 -2.24 17.70 1.50
CA VAL A 154 -3.29 18.68 1.75
C VAL A 154 -2.73 20.09 1.85
N PHE A 155 -3.62 21.06 1.70
CA PHE A 155 -3.39 22.47 2.07
C PHE A 155 -4.46 22.86 3.09
N ARG A 156 -4.17 23.82 3.97
CA ARG A 156 -5.22 24.36 4.84
C ARG A 156 -6.26 25.13 4.00
N ALA A 157 -7.51 25.17 4.43
CA ALA A 157 -8.56 25.89 3.70
C ALA A 157 -8.37 27.42 3.66
N ASP A 158 -7.48 27.98 4.51
CA ASP A 158 -7.06 29.39 4.48
C ASP A 158 -5.80 29.64 3.63
N ASP A 159 -5.03 28.61 3.26
CA ASP A 159 -3.92 28.69 2.30
C ASP A 159 -4.44 28.62 0.85
N ILE A 160 -5.07 29.71 0.41
CA ILE A 160 -5.64 29.86 -0.94
C ILE A 160 -4.57 29.69 -2.03
N ASP A 161 -3.33 30.11 -1.75
CA ASP A 161 -2.21 30.08 -2.70
C ASP A 161 -1.46 28.73 -2.73
N GLN A 162 -1.81 27.77 -1.86
CA GLN A 162 -1.21 26.43 -1.75
C GLN A 162 0.32 26.46 -1.53
N LYS A 163 0.76 27.35 -0.65
CA LYS A 163 2.17 27.58 -0.29
C LYS A 163 2.70 26.60 0.75
N GLU A 164 1.86 26.13 1.66
CA GLU A 164 2.24 25.29 2.79
C GLU A 164 1.63 23.88 2.65
N PRO A 165 2.26 22.98 1.86
CA PRO A 165 1.81 21.60 1.72
C PRO A 165 2.04 20.83 3.02
N LEU A 166 0.96 20.27 3.55
CA LEU A 166 0.93 19.40 4.71
C LEU A 166 0.52 17.97 4.29
N ILE A 167 0.69 17.01 5.17
CA ILE A 167 0.22 15.63 4.96
C ILE A 167 -0.86 15.30 5.97
N ILE A 168 -1.91 14.58 5.57
CA ILE A 168 -2.80 13.85 6.50
C ILE A 168 -2.51 12.36 6.37
N LYS A 169 -2.14 11.69 7.47
CA LYS A 169 -2.18 10.23 7.65
C LYS A 169 -3.52 9.87 8.29
N ASP A 170 -4.27 8.98 7.67
CA ASP A 170 -5.64 8.57 8.00
C ASP A 170 -5.66 7.04 8.08
N TYR A 171 -5.91 6.46 9.26
CA TYR A 171 -5.62 5.03 9.51
C TYR A 171 -6.41 4.42 10.68
N TRP A 172 -6.44 3.08 10.73
CA TRP A 172 -7.24 2.28 11.65
C TRP A 172 -6.34 1.41 12.54
N ALA A 173 -5.89 1.96 13.67
CA ALA A 173 -5.04 1.27 14.64
C ALA A 173 -5.83 0.24 15.45
N THR A 174 -5.21 -0.88 15.84
CA THR A 174 -5.82 -1.92 16.68
C THR A 174 -6.29 -1.36 18.04
N TYR A 175 -7.40 -1.88 18.59
CA TYR A 175 -8.11 -1.29 19.74
C TYR A 175 -7.27 -1.04 21.01
N PHE A 176 -6.21 -1.83 21.21
CA PHE A 176 -5.28 -1.74 22.35
C PHE A 176 -4.05 -0.85 22.08
N LEU A 177 -3.88 -0.34 20.85
CA LEU A 177 -2.81 0.58 20.48
C LEU A 177 -3.26 2.03 20.63
N GLU A 178 -2.35 2.88 21.10
CA GLU A 178 -2.52 4.33 21.03
C GLU A 178 -2.15 4.86 19.63
N SER A 179 -2.43 6.15 19.41
CA SER A 179 -1.89 6.87 18.25
C SER A 179 -0.36 6.86 18.26
N GLU A 180 0.29 6.77 17.08
CA GLU A 180 1.74 6.98 16.94
C GLU A 180 2.25 8.29 17.59
N PHE A 181 1.36 9.26 17.83
CA PHE A 181 1.69 10.49 18.55
C PHE A 181 2.22 10.25 19.97
N THR A 182 1.62 9.34 20.77
CA THR A 182 2.02 9.17 22.18
C THR A 182 3.40 8.52 22.32
N PRO A 183 3.68 7.33 21.73
CA PRO A 183 4.99 6.69 21.88
C PRO A 183 6.13 7.56 21.33
N ARG A 184 5.93 8.15 20.15
CA ARG A 184 6.88 9.07 19.51
C ARG A 184 7.18 10.32 20.36
N ARG A 185 6.18 10.84 21.10
CA ARG A 185 6.38 11.95 22.05
C ARG A 185 7.15 11.49 23.28
N ASN A 186 6.76 10.36 23.88
CA ASN A 186 7.43 9.83 25.07
C ASN A 186 8.91 9.50 24.77
N LEU A 187 9.20 8.97 23.58
CA LEU A 187 10.55 8.78 23.04
C LEU A 187 11.31 10.11 22.90
N LEU A 188 10.72 11.14 22.28
CA LEU A 188 11.33 12.47 22.20
C LEU A 188 11.63 13.10 23.56
N GLU A 189 10.81 12.81 24.58
CA GLU A 189 11.00 13.24 25.97
C GLU A 189 12.06 12.40 26.70
N ALA A 190 12.34 11.17 26.24
CA ALA A 190 13.36 10.26 26.78
C ALA A 190 14.78 10.49 26.20
N VAL A 191 14.91 10.99 24.96
CA VAL A 191 16.23 11.34 24.38
C VAL A 191 16.83 12.51 25.17
N SER A 192 17.88 12.19 25.94
CA SER A 192 18.46 13.06 26.97
C SER A 192 19.49 14.07 26.45
N ASP A 193 20.26 13.72 25.41
CA ASP A 193 21.18 14.67 24.78
C ASP A 193 20.44 15.64 23.85
N THR A 194 20.77 16.93 23.97
CA THR A 194 20.10 18.01 23.21
C THR A 194 20.49 18.07 21.73
N THR A 195 21.62 17.46 21.34
CA THR A 195 22.07 17.34 19.95
C THR A 195 21.33 16.18 19.29
N ASP A 196 21.35 15.00 19.91
CA ASP A 196 20.61 13.82 19.45
C ASP A 196 19.09 14.13 19.37
N GLN A 197 18.50 14.79 20.38
CA GLN A 197 17.09 15.22 20.34
C GLN A 197 16.79 16.28 19.27
N LYS A 198 17.80 17.00 18.77
CA LYS A 198 17.64 17.93 17.63
C LYS A 198 17.72 17.17 16.30
N SER A 199 18.73 16.32 16.13
CA SER A 199 18.92 15.50 14.92
C SER A 199 17.75 14.55 14.71
N PHE A 200 17.28 13.88 15.77
CA PHE A 200 16.16 12.93 15.72
C PHE A 200 14.86 13.58 15.23
N LYS A 201 14.59 14.85 15.58
CA LYS A 201 13.43 15.60 15.07
C LYS A 201 13.49 15.83 13.56
N GLU A 202 14.68 15.82 12.95
CA GLU A 202 14.79 15.90 11.51
C GLU A 202 14.57 14.55 10.81
N TYR A 203 14.87 13.42 11.48
CA TYR A 203 14.72 12.05 10.97
C TYR A 203 13.37 11.37 11.31
N ILE A 204 12.38 12.07 11.88
CA ILE A 204 11.06 11.48 12.20
C ILE A 204 9.90 12.32 11.68
N THR A 205 8.72 11.70 11.55
CA THR A 205 7.47 12.43 11.28
C THR A 205 7.21 13.50 12.36
N THR A 206 6.82 14.69 11.91
CA THR A 206 6.51 15.84 12.76
C THR A 206 5.01 16.15 12.69
N PRO A 207 4.18 15.56 13.58
CA PRO A 207 2.77 15.87 13.70
C PRO A 207 2.55 17.26 14.32
N ILE A 208 1.55 17.97 13.80
CA ILE A 208 1.12 19.30 14.27
C ILE A 208 -0.32 19.32 14.79
N ALA A 209 -1.12 18.31 14.44
CA ALA A 209 -2.45 18.04 14.99
C ALA A 209 -2.75 16.53 14.86
N TRP A 210 -3.58 15.99 15.75
CA TRP A 210 -4.09 14.62 15.64
C TRP A 210 -5.41 14.47 16.41
N GLU A 211 -6.21 13.48 16.03
CA GLU A 211 -7.43 13.09 16.73
C GLU A 211 -7.76 11.60 16.55
N ARG A 212 -8.60 11.06 17.44
CA ARG A 212 -9.51 9.96 17.04
C ARG A 212 -10.68 10.59 16.30
N VAL A 213 -10.98 10.08 15.11
CA VAL A 213 -12.08 10.57 14.28
C VAL A 213 -13.41 10.37 15.00
N LYS A 214 -14.37 11.27 14.79
CA LYS A 214 -15.67 11.24 15.47
C LYS A 214 -16.82 11.43 14.50
N ASP A 215 -17.84 10.59 14.64
CA ASP A 215 -19.13 10.75 13.96
C ASP A 215 -20.23 10.88 15.02
N ARG A 216 -21.16 11.82 14.79
CA ARG A 216 -22.18 12.27 15.76
C ARG A 216 -21.65 12.66 17.17
N GLY A 217 -20.33 12.79 17.34
CA GLY A 217 -19.65 13.09 18.61
C GLY A 217 -19.07 11.86 19.35
N GLN A 218 -19.38 10.64 18.90
CA GLN A 218 -18.79 9.40 19.40
C GLN A 218 -17.47 9.11 18.65
N GLU A 219 -16.50 8.50 19.33
CA GLU A 219 -15.24 8.07 18.71
C GLU A 219 -15.45 6.86 17.79
N ASP A 220 -14.82 6.91 16.63
CA ASP A 220 -15.06 6.00 15.53
C ASP A 220 -14.30 4.68 15.72
N HIS A 221 -15.04 3.65 16.13
CA HIS A 221 -14.54 2.33 16.50
C HIS A 221 -15.32 1.23 15.77
N THR A 222 -14.60 0.21 15.27
CA THR A 222 -15.23 -0.86 14.46
C THR A 222 -16.21 -1.74 15.24
N LYS A 223 -16.19 -1.71 16.58
CA LYS A 223 -17.23 -2.29 17.43
C LYS A 223 -18.28 -1.25 17.86
N ASP A 224 -17.89 -0.33 18.72
CA ASP A 224 -18.84 0.44 19.55
C ASP A 224 -19.67 1.45 18.78
N LEU A 225 -19.19 1.87 17.59
CA LEU A 225 -19.94 2.74 16.70
C LEU A 225 -20.48 1.98 15.48
N ILE A 226 -19.63 1.24 14.75
CA ILE A 226 -20.01 0.59 13.48
C ILE A 226 -20.89 -0.64 13.67
N LEU A 227 -20.66 -1.44 14.72
CA LEU A 227 -21.51 -2.58 15.11
C LEU A 227 -22.41 -2.26 16.32
N HIS A 228 -22.48 -0.99 16.71
CA HIS A 228 -23.26 -0.48 17.85
C HIS A 228 -22.96 -1.18 19.19
N GLY A 229 -21.78 -1.78 19.35
CA GLY A 229 -21.35 -2.50 20.56
C GLY A 229 -21.58 -4.02 20.51
N GLU A 230 -22.26 -4.54 19.50
CA GLU A 230 -22.50 -5.99 19.32
C GLU A 230 -21.26 -6.71 18.73
N GLU A 231 -21.23 -8.04 18.85
CA GLU A 231 -20.25 -8.93 18.20
C GLU A 231 -20.97 -9.99 17.34
N PRO A 232 -20.32 -10.58 16.31
CA PRO A 232 -20.90 -11.69 15.55
C PRO A 232 -21.10 -12.95 16.41
N ASP A 233 -22.26 -13.59 16.33
CA ASP A 233 -22.60 -14.80 17.12
C ASP A 233 -21.72 -16.04 16.85
N GLY A 234 -20.88 -16.01 15.81
CA GLY A 234 -19.95 -17.10 15.49
C GLY A 234 -19.11 -16.85 14.24
N THR A 235 -18.09 -17.69 14.05
CA THR A 235 -17.25 -17.72 12.85
C THR A 235 -17.74 -18.80 11.88
N TYR A 236 -17.81 -18.46 10.59
CA TYR A 236 -18.14 -19.43 9.53
C TYR A 236 -16.88 -19.79 8.73
N ILE A 237 -16.41 -21.02 8.89
CA ILE A 237 -15.40 -21.59 7.98
C ILE A 237 -16.08 -21.84 6.63
N ILE A 238 -15.47 -21.36 5.55
CA ILE A 238 -15.99 -21.53 4.19
C ILE A 238 -15.40 -22.82 3.62
N ASP A 239 -16.12 -23.93 3.78
CA ASP A 239 -15.77 -25.21 3.17
C ASP A 239 -15.69 -25.09 1.64
N LEU A 240 -14.46 -25.19 1.09
CA LEU A 240 -14.20 -25.13 -0.34
C LEU A 240 -14.38 -26.51 -1.00
N PRO A 241 -15.36 -26.69 -1.91
CA PRO A 241 -15.47 -27.92 -2.67
C PRO A 241 -14.41 -27.96 -3.79
N GLY A 242 -13.19 -28.41 -3.48
CA GLY A 242 -12.24 -28.85 -4.50
C GLY A 242 -10.88 -28.15 -4.61
N TYR A 243 -10.38 -27.44 -3.59
CA TYR A 243 -9.01 -26.87 -3.60
C TYR A 243 -7.88 -27.95 -3.56
N ALA A 244 -8.22 -29.22 -3.78
CA ALA A 244 -7.29 -30.35 -3.83
C ALA A 244 -6.87 -30.67 -5.28
N ARG A 245 -5.70 -30.17 -5.68
CA ARG A 245 -4.85 -30.73 -6.76
C ARG A 245 -5.43 -30.82 -8.19
N TYR A 246 -6.31 -29.91 -8.60
CA TYR A 246 -6.69 -29.78 -10.01
C TYR A 246 -6.27 -28.43 -10.61
N GLY A 247 -5.17 -28.44 -11.39
CA GLY A 247 -4.79 -27.31 -12.24
C GLY A 247 -5.79 -27.15 -13.38
N TYR A 248 -6.71 -26.18 -13.26
CA TYR A 248 -7.82 -26.00 -14.19
C TYR A 248 -7.49 -25.03 -15.35
N SER A 249 -7.23 -25.59 -16.53
CA SER A 249 -7.12 -24.85 -17.80
C SER A 249 -8.51 -24.43 -18.33
N GLY A 250 -9.17 -23.50 -17.64
CA GLY A 250 -10.64 -23.35 -17.66
C GLY A 250 -11.26 -21.98 -17.98
N ARG A 251 -10.69 -21.18 -18.90
CA ARG A 251 -11.24 -19.93 -19.50
C ARG A 251 -12.50 -19.30 -18.83
N HIS A 252 -12.34 -18.72 -17.64
CA HIS A 252 -13.26 -17.69 -17.14
C HIS A 252 -12.52 -16.35 -17.18
N LYS A 253 -13.14 -15.31 -17.77
CA LYS A 253 -12.42 -14.11 -18.24
C LYS A 253 -12.58 -12.87 -17.35
N TYR A 254 -13.07 -13.08 -16.13
CA TYR A 254 -13.24 -12.09 -15.07
C TYR A 254 -12.97 -12.79 -13.73
N ASN A 255 -12.59 -12.01 -12.70
CA ASN A 255 -12.42 -12.43 -11.30
C ASN A 255 -11.11 -13.13 -10.85
N ILE A 256 -10.01 -13.13 -11.62
CA ILE A 256 -8.67 -13.51 -11.11
C ILE A 256 -8.32 -12.73 -9.82
N ALA A 257 -8.65 -11.43 -9.77
CA ALA A 257 -8.46 -10.60 -8.57
C ALA A 257 -9.33 -11.05 -7.37
N ALA A 258 -10.56 -11.54 -7.59
CA ALA A 258 -11.39 -12.05 -6.50
C ALA A 258 -10.92 -13.42 -6.02
N GLU A 259 -10.34 -14.23 -6.91
CA GLU A 259 -9.67 -15.49 -6.57
C GLU A 259 -8.39 -15.24 -5.76
N SER A 260 -7.60 -14.21 -6.06
CA SER A 260 -6.45 -13.74 -5.24
C SER A 260 -6.89 -13.28 -3.85
N VAL A 261 -7.79 -12.30 -3.79
CA VAL A 261 -8.36 -11.70 -2.56
C VAL A 261 -8.91 -12.75 -1.61
N VAL A 262 -9.66 -13.73 -2.12
CA VAL A 262 -10.24 -14.79 -1.28
C VAL A 262 -9.24 -15.93 -1.05
N GLY A 263 -8.29 -16.19 -1.95
CA GLY A 263 -7.14 -17.09 -1.67
C GLY A 263 -6.39 -16.66 -0.41
N LYS A 264 -6.14 -15.35 -0.26
CA LYS A 264 -5.58 -14.76 0.98
C LYS A 264 -6.48 -15.01 2.20
N LEU A 265 -7.81 -14.80 2.10
CA LEU A 265 -8.76 -15.15 3.18
C LEU A 265 -8.69 -16.62 3.62
N LEU A 266 -8.38 -17.52 2.70
CA LEU A 266 -8.35 -18.96 2.95
C LEU A 266 -7.03 -19.42 3.58
N ASN A 267 -5.90 -18.81 3.20
CA ASN A 267 -4.61 -18.99 3.88
C ASN A 267 -4.65 -18.52 5.34
N ILE A 268 -5.44 -17.47 5.63
CA ILE A 268 -5.64 -16.92 6.99
C ILE A 268 -6.33 -17.93 7.94
N GLY A 269 -6.86 -19.05 7.44
CA GLY A 269 -7.40 -20.15 8.25
C GLY A 269 -6.42 -20.83 9.23
N LYS A 270 -5.14 -20.40 9.29
CA LYS A 270 -4.17 -20.77 10.35
C LYS A 270 -4.27 -19.90 11.61
N TRP A 271 -4.85 -18.71 11.56
CA TRP A 271 -4.89 -17.76 12.68
C TRP A 271 -6.01 -18.16 13.66
N GLU A 272 -5.68 -18.87 14.75
CA GLU A 272 -6.67 -19.48 15.65
C GLU A 272 -7.49 -18.49 16.50
N LYS A 273 -7.25 -17.16 16.42
CA LYS A 273 -7.89 -16.17 17.33
C LYS A 273 -8.35 -14.87 16.67
N GLY A 274 -9.66 -14.62 16.80
CA GLY A 274 -10.25 -13.32 17.14
C GLY A 274 -10.06 -12.13 16.20
N TYR A 275 -11.15 -11.68 15.57
CA TYR A 275 -11.16 -10.43 14.81
C TYR A 275 -10.77 -9.22 15.68
N LEU A 276 -9.70 -8.51 15.30
CA LEU A 276 -9.21 -7.36 16.06
C LEU A 276 -9.97 -6.08 15.69
N HIS A 277 -10.67 -5.51 16.67
CA HIS A 277 -11.31 -4.21 16.54
C HIS A 277 -10.28 -3.07 16.39
N ARG A 278 -10.70 -1.96 15.76
CA ARG A 278 -9.82 -0.84 15.37
C ARG A 278 -10.42 0.53 15.67
N TRP A 279 -9.60 1.46 16.14
CA TRP A 279 -9.88 2.90 16.28
C TRP A 279 -9.44 3.66 15.04
N HIS A 280 -10.29 4.56 14.55
CA HIS A 280 -9.95 5.47 13.46
C HIS A 280 -9.18 6.70 13.97
N TYR A 281 -7.97 6.90 13.47
CA TYR A 281 -7.08 8.00 13.82
C TYR A 281 -6.73 8.84 12.60
N ARG A 282 -6.59 10.15 12.81
CA ARG A 282 -6.14 11.11 11.79
C ARG A 282 -5.06 12.02 12.35
N ILE A 283 -3.98 12.21 11.58
CA ILE A 283 -2.78 12.95 12.00
C ILE A 283 -2.34 13.90 10.88
N VAL A 284 -2.10 15.16 11.21
CA VAL A 284 -1.56 16.18 10.29
C VAL A 284 -0.06 16.33 10.50
N LEU A 285 0.76 16.09 9.46
CA LEU A 285 2.22 16.20 9.49
C LEU A 285 2.72 17.46 8.75
N LYS A 286 3.82 18.04 9.24
CA LYS A 286 4.39 19.31 8.72
C LYS A 286 5.20 19.18 7.43
N LYS A 287 5.98 18.10 7.26
CA LYS A 287 6.89 17.94 6.11
C LYS A 287 6.15 17.33 4.92
N SER A 288 6.42 17.80 3.70
CA SER A 288 5.98 17.10 2.49
C SER A 288 6.83 15.84 2.32
N VAL A 289 6.18 14.68 2.13
CA VAL A 289 6.84 13.37 2.07
C VAL A 289 6.65 12.67 0.72
N ILE A 290 7.56 11.76 0.38
CA ILE A 290 7.42 10.76 -0.68
C ILE A 290 7.70 9.39 -0.04
N PRO A 291 6.78 8.41 -0.08
CA PRO A 291 7.01 7.05 0.41
C PRO A 291 8.18 6.36 -0.26
N PHE A 292 8.86 5.49 0.49
CA PHE A 292 10.03 4.77 0.03
C PHE A 292 9.76 3.92 -1.22
N ASP A 293 8.61 3.25 -1.27
CA ASP A 293 8.16 2.43 -2.40
C ASP A 293 7.79 3.25 -3.66
N LYS A 294 7.67 4.58 -3.54
CA LYS A 294 7.42 5.51 -4.66
C LYS A 294 8.66 6.32 -5.05
N LEU A 295 9.84 5.97 -4.56
CA LEU A 295 11.12 6.54 -4.99
C LEU A 295 11.54 5.97 -6.36
N ILE A 296 12.20 6.81 -7.16
CA ILE A 296 12.55 6.53 -8.57
C ILE A 296 14.06 6.56 -8.84
N ASN A 297 14.88 6.63 -7.79
CA ASN A 297 16.33 6.54 -7.87
C ASN A 297 16.90 5.90 -6.61
N LEU A 298 17.99 5.14 -6.77
CA LEU A 298 18.61 4.36 -5.71
C LEU A 298 19.26 5.24 -4.63
N LYS A 299 19.79 6.40 -5.03
CA LYS A 299 20.44 7.37 -4.13
C LYS A 299 19.48 7.92 -3.06
N ASP A 300 18.24 8.23 -3.42
CA ASP A 300 17.22 8.68 -2.47
C ASP A 300 16.77 7.53 -1.54
N MET A 301 16.69 6.29 -2.03
CA MET A 301 16.39 5.13 -1.18
C MET A 301 17.50 4.91 -0.15
N LEU A 302 18.76 4.92 -0.58
CA LEU A 302 19.91 4.79 0.30
C LEU A 302 20.00 5.92 1.33
N LEU A 303 19.68 7.17 0.95
CA LEU A 303 19.57 8.30 1.88
C LEU A 303 18.45 8.10 2.92
N VAL A 304 17.32 7.50 2.54
CA VAL A 304 16.25 7.16 3.50
C VAL A 304 16.69 6.07 4.45
N ILE A 305 17.38 5.03 3.96
CA ILE A 305 17.95 3.95 4.78
C ILE A 305 19.00 4.51 5.76
N GLU A 306 19.94 5.34 5.30
CA GLU A 306 20.97 5.97 6.13
C GLU A 306 20.35 6.80 7.27
N HIS A 307 19.43 7.71 6.94
CA HIS A 307 18.72 8.52 7.94
C HIS A 307 17.86 7.67 8.90
N SER A 308 17.34 6.52 8.44
CA SER A 308 16.63 5.58 9.31
C SER A 308 17.56 4.91 10.31
N ILE A 309 18.78 4.53 9.90
CA ILE A 309 19.79 3.97 10.83
C ILE A 309 20.29 5.04 11.82
N GLU A 310 20.48 6.30 11.41
CA GLU A 310 20.79 7.42 12.33
C GLU A 310 19.64 7.66 13.33
N ALA A 311 18.37 7.58 12.89
CA ALA A 311 17.20 7.67 13.77
C ALA A 311 17.16 6.53 14.79
N LEU A 312 17.34 5.30 14.32
CA LEU A 312 17.35 4.11 15.17
C LEU A 312 18.51 4.14 16.17
N LEU A 313 19.69 4.63 15.79
CA LEU A 313 20.81 4.81 16.72
C LEU A 313 20.42 5.69 17.92
N ILE A 314 19.79 6.84 17.67
CA ILE A 314 19.33 7.75 18.74
C ILE A 314 18.23 7.11 19.58
N MET A 315 17.29 6.41 18.95
CA MET A 315 16.17 5.74 19.59
C MET A 315 16.61 4.56 20.49
N HIS A 316 17.56 3.76 20.01
CA HIS A 316 18.10 2.59 20.70
C HIS A 316 19.03 2.99 21.85
N LYS A 317 19.81 4.08 21.71
CA LYS A 317 20.53 4.75 22.82
C LYS A 317 19.61 5.19 23.95
N ALA A 318 18.35 5.52 23.64
CA ALA A 318 17.34 5.94 24.61
C ALA A 318 16.55 4.77 25.24
N GLY A 319 16.88 3.52 24.90
CA GLY A 319 16.20 2.33 25.42
C GLY A 319 14.87 1.97 24.74
N TRP A 320 14.57 2.53 23.56
CA TRP A 320 13.33 2.26 22.81
C TRP A 320 13.57 1.42 21.57
N ILE A 321 12.53 0.74 21.08
CA ILE A 321 12.49 -0.06 19.85
C ILE A 321 11.20 0.24 19.05
N HIS A 322 11.26 0.15 17.73
CA HIS A 322 10.22 0.66 16.82
C HIS A 322 9.20 -0.42 16.41
N GLN A 323 9.68 -1.62 16.09
CA GLN A 323 8.96 -2.83 15.66
C GLN A 323 8.14 -2.73 14.35
N ASN A 324 7.67 -1.55 13.96
CA ASN A 324 6.82 -1.36 12.77
C ASN A 324 7.57 -0.80 11.54
N LEU A 325 8.83 -1.19 11.33
CA LEU A 325 9.63 -0.71 10.19
C LEU A 325 9.26 -1.49 8.92
N ASN A 326 8.75 -0.77 7.92
CA ASN A 326 8.38 -1.28 6.59
C ASN A 326 8.45 -0.11 5.56
N PRO A 327 8.36 -0.37 4.24
CA PRO A 327 8.42 0.69 3.22
C PRO A 327 7.32 1.75 3.32
N GLU A 328 6.14 1.42 3.84
CA GLU A 328 5.03 2.38 4.03
C GLU A 328 5.29 3.40 5.14
N ASN A 329 6.16 3.05 6.10
CA ASN A 329 6.57 3.85 7.25
C ASN A 329 7.91 4.59 7.05
N LEU A 330 8.55 4.42 5.89
CA LEU A 330 9.77 5.12 5.49
C LEU A 330 9.47 6.17 4.42
N TYR A 331 10.02 7.39 4.57
CA TYR A 331 9.74 8.48 3.65
C TYR A 331 10.96 9.34 3.33
N LEU A 332 11.05 9.82 2.09
CA LEU A 332 11.91 10.95 1.72
C LEU A 332 11.18 12.27 1.97
N CYS A 333 11.74 13.13 2.81
CA CYS A 333 11.38 14.54 2.88
C CYS A 333 12.23 15.36 1.91
N ILE A 334 11.64 16.42 1.36
CA ILE A 334 12.33 17.46 0.59
C ILE A 334 11.94 18.81 1.18
N ASP A 335 12.94 19.59 1.63
CA ASP A 335 12.73 20.96 2.09
C ASP A 335 12.37 21.86 0.89
N PRO A 336 11.22 22.55 0.90
CA PRO A 336 10.76 23.34 -0.24
C PRO A 336 11.48 24.68 -0.41
N ALA A 337 12.27 25.12 0.59
CA ALA A 337 13.02 26.37 0.56
C ALA A 337 14.50 26.16 0.20
N THR A 338 15.12 25.06 0.61
CA THR A 338 16.53 24.74 0.29
C THR A 338 16.70 23.68 -0.80
N GLY A 339 15.68 22.87 -1.07
CA GLY A 339 15.79 21.67 -1.90
C GLY A 339 16.53 20.50 -1.23
N SER A 340 16.89 20.63 0.05
CA SER A 340 17.59 19.58 0.81
C SER A 340 16.70 18.35 0.98
N LYS A 341 17.24 17.18 0.65
CA LYS A 341 16.59 15.88 0.87
C LYS A 341 16.98 15.30 2.22
N GLY A 342 16.15 14.41 2.76
CA GLY A 342 16.51 13.55 3.89
C GLY A 342 15.42 12.54 4.21
N GLY A 343 15.81 11.35 4.66
CA GLY A 343 14.86 10.36 5.16
C GLY A 343 14.21 10.75 6.49
N VAL A 344 12.98 10.28 6.68
CA VAL A 344 12.26 10.26 7.96
C VAL A 344 11.49 8.96 8.17
N ILE A 345 11.37 8.53 9.43
CA ILE A 345 10.57 7.37 9.84
C ILE A 345 9.24 7.79 10.49
N GLY A 346 8.19 6.98 10.32
CA GLY A 346 6.88 7.09 10.97
C GLY A 346 6.35 5.70 11.40
N GLY A 347 5.10 5.61 11.85
CA GLY A 347 4.51 4.31 12.24
C GLY A 347 4.86 3.87 13.66
N PHE A 348 4.98 4.82 14.58
CA PHE A 348 5.36 4.57 15.98
C PHE A 348 4.24 3.89 16.81
N GLU A 349 3.23 3.26 16.22
CA GLU A 349 2.12 2.65 16.98
C GLU A 349 2.57 1.45 17.85
N LEU A 350 3.61 0.73 17.41
CA LEU A 350 4.19 -0.42 18.13
C LEU A 350 5.42 -0.06 18.98
N THR A 351 5.83 1.22 18.98
CA THR A 351 7.06 1.66 19.63
C THR A 351 6.99 1.52 21.16
N LYS A 352 7.97 0.84 21.75
CA LYS A 352 8.01 0.54 23.20
C LYS A 352 9.43 0.54 23.75
N HIS A 353 9.56 0.53 25.08
CA HIS A 353 10.84 0.44 25.76
C HIS A 353 11.37 -1.01 25.75
N ILE A 354 12.68 -1.18 25.63
CA ILE A 354 13.36 -2.48 25.77
C ILE A 354 13.02 -3.08 27.14
N GLY A 355 12.86 -4.40 27.21
CA GLY A 355 12.44 -5.08 28.43
C GLY A 355 10.93 -5.08 28.70
N THR A 356 10.13 -4.33 27.93
CA THR A 356 8.67 -4.54 27.85
C THR A 356 8.41 -5.98 27.41
N GLU A 357 7.54 -6.68 28.12
CA GLU A 357 7.28 -8.11 27.86
C GLU A 357 6.52 -8.29 26.55
N GLU A 358 6.99 -9.20 25.69
CA GLU A 358 6.16 -9.70 24.59
C GLU A 358 5.12 -10.65 25.20
N GLY A 359 3.87 -10.17 25.33
CA GLY A 359 2.77 -10.97 25.85
C GLY A 359 2.39 -12.14 24.94
N ASP A 360 1.46 -12.99 25.39
CA ASP A 360 1.08 -14.22 24.67
C ASP A 360 0.49 -13.97 23.27
N ASN A 361 -0.05 -12.77 23.01
CA ASN A 361 -0.60 -12.33 21.71
C ASN A 361 0.41 -12.47 20.56
N GLU A 362 -0.05 -12.85 19.36
CA GLU A 362 0.82 -13.02 18.19
C GLU A 362 1.63 -11.74 17.85
N PRO A 363 2.83 -11.87 17.26
CA PRO A 363 3.68 -10.73 16.95
C PRO A 363 2.99 -9.70 16.04
N LEU A 364 3.14 -8.42 16.38
CA LEU A 364 2.53 -7.31 15.66
C LEU A 364 3.54 -6.63 14.73
N GLY A 365 3.09 -6.21 13.56
CA GLY A 365 3.90 -5.58 12.51
C GLY A 365 3.52 -6.11 11.13
N ASP A 366 4.34 -5.82 10.13
CA ASP A 366 4.24 -6.45 8.80
C ASP A 366 5.10 -7.73 8.78
N PRO A 367 4.51 -8.93 8.57
CA PRO A 367 5.25 -10.19 8.46
C PRO A 367 6.42 -10.18 7.46
N LYS A 368 6.33 -9.39 6.39
CA LYS A 368 7.37 -9.33 5.34
C LYS A 368 8.66 -8.68 5.86
N PHE A 369 8.55 -7.72 6.77
CA PHE A 369 9.69 -6.97 7.31
C PHE A 369 10.03 -7.33 8.75
N MET A 370 9.17 -8.09 9.43
CA MET A 370 9.38 -8.59 10.78
C MET A 370 10.65 -9.44 10.90
N ALA A 371 11.45 -9.14 11.93
CA ALA A 371 12.64 -9.91 12.28
C ALA A 371 12.29 -11.35 12.69
N LEU A 372 13.16 -12.30 12.34
CA LEU A 372 12.94 -13.73 12.54
C LEU A 372 12.71 -14.12 14.01
N GLU A 373 13.41 -13.47 14.94
CA GLU A 373 13.23 -13.75 16.37
C GLU A 373 11.89 -13.26 16.90
N ILE A 374 11.40 -12.11 16.41
CA ILE A 374 10.09 -11.54 16.76
C ILE A 374 9.00 -12.49 16.26
N ALA A 375 9.08 -12.92 15.00
CA ALA A 375 8.15 -13.87 14.39
C ALA A 375 8.09 -15.20 15.15
N ASN A 376 9.23 -15.70 15.64
CA ASN A 376 9.31 -16.96 16.41
C ASN A 376 9.15 -16.78 17.94
N LYS A 377 9.07 -15.54 18.44
CA LYS A 377 9.18 -15.17 19.87
C LYS A 377 10.35 -15.85 20.61
N ALA A 378 11.47 -16.08 19.93
CA ALA A 378 12.52 -16.95 20.44
C ALA A 378 13.93 -16.50 20.02
N TYR A 379 14.84 -16.53 20.99
CA TYR A 379 16.26 -16.31 20.79
C TYR A 379 16.90 -17.47 20.02
N THR A 380 17.45 -17.16 18.85
CA THR A 380 17.94 -18.12 17.86
C THR A 380 19.39 -18.51 18.15
N TYR A 381 20.24 -17.51 18.43
CA TYR A 381 21.68 -17.68 18.52
C TYR A 381 22.18 -18.00 19.94
N LYS A 382 21.38 -17.73 20.99
CA LYS A 382 21.70 -17.92 22.43
C LYS A 382 22.46 -19.20 22.76
N PHE A 383 22.08 -20.34 22.17
CA PHE A 383 22.63 -21.67 22.48
C PHE A 383 23.70 -22.18 21.49
N THR A 384 24.24 -21.33 20.61
CA THR A 384 25.09 -21.77 19.47
C THR A 384 26.54 -22.14 19.83
N LYS A 385 27.02 -21.85 21.04
CA LYS A 385 28.42 -22.02 21.45
C LYS A 385 28.65 -23.18 22.44
N GLN A 386 28.34 -24.42 22.03
CA GLN A 386 28.93 -25.58 22.71
C GLN A 386 30.43 -25.70 22.36
N PRO A 387 31.35 -25.79 23.34
CA PRO A 387 32.79 -25.86 23.07
C PRO A 387 33.21 -27.16 22.36
N GLY A 388 33.31 -27.12 21.03
CA GLY A 388 33.78 -28.25 20.21
C GLY A 388 33.08 -28.39 18.85
N LEU A 389 31.90 -27.79 18.65
CA LEU A 389 31.23 -27.79 17.36
C LEU A 389 31.67 -26.59 16.50
N THR A 390 32.19 -26.86 15.32
CA THR A 390 32.27 -25.87 14.23
C THR A 390 30.88 -25.73 13.61
N VAL A 391 30.19 -24.61 13.86
CA VAL A 391 28.85 -24.33 13.32
C VAL A 391 28.94 -23.95 11.84
N ASN A 392 29.14 -24.97 10.99
CA ASN A 392 29.27 -24.85 9.54
C ASN A 392 28.03 -25.36 8.77
N SER A 393 26.93 -25.72 9.46
CA SER A 393 25.71 -26.24 8.85
C SER A 393 24.44 -25.64 9.47
N SER A 394 23.61 -25.02 8.63
CA SER A 394 22.32 -24.40 9.01
C SER A 394 21.24 -25.41 9.41
N GLU A 395 21.44 -26.70 9.11
CA GLU A 395 20.57 -27.78 9.59
C GLU A 395 20.56 -27.87 11.12
N HIS A 396 21.70 -27.62 11.77
CA HIS A 396 21.85 -27.81 13.21
C HIS A 396 21.05 -26.79 14.05
N LEU A 397 20.85 -25.57 13.53
CA LEU A 397 20.03 -24.53 14.16
C LEU A 397 18.53 -24.92 14.19
N LEU A 398 18.06 -25.61 13.16
CA LEU A 398 16.65 -25.95 12.98
C LEU A 398 16.23 -27.17 13.81
N ASP A 399 17.12 -28.16 13.97
CA ASP A 399 16.82 -29.31 14.82
C ASP A 399 16.95 -28.98 16.32
N LEU A 400 17.81 -28.02 16.71
CA LEU A 400 17.83 -27.46 18.07
C LEU A 400 16.45 -26.90 18.48
N ASN A 401 15.72 -26.25 17.57
CA ASN A 401 14.38 -25.73 17.87
C ASN A 401 13.32 -26.82 18.05
N LYS A 402 13.53 -28.06 17.56
CA LYS A 402 12.65 -29.20 17.86
C LYS A 402 12.94 -29.83 19.21
N GLU A 403 14.21 -29.95 19.59
CA GLU A 403 14.58 -30.53 20.90
C GLU A 403 14.21 -29.62 22.07
N ARG A 404 14.25 -28.29 21.89
CA ARG A 404 13.86 -27.29 22.91
C ARG A 404 12.43 -27.46 23.47
N LEU A 405 11.52 -28.09 22.73
CA LEU A 405 10.16 -28.44 23.21
C LEU A 405 10.15 -29.45 24.39
N THR A 406 11.32 -29.94 24.83
CA THR A 406 11.45 -30.96 25.89
C THR A 406 12.18 -30.47 27.16
N THR A 407 12.69 -29.24 27.18
CA THR A 407 13.53 -28.72 28.28
C THR A 407 12.87 -27.56 29.00
N ASN A 408 12.40 -27.81 30.23
CA ASN A 408 11.64 -26.86 31.07
C ASN A 408 12.48 -25.69 31.63
N ALA A 409 12.93 -24.79 30.76
CA ALA A 409 13.51 -23.50 31.12
C ALA A 409 12.96 -22.42 30.18
N GLU A 410 11.81 -21.86 30.54
CA GLU A 410 11.16 -20.75 29.83
C GLU A 410 12.00 -19.47 29.98
N THR A 411 13.06 -19.32 29.19
CA THR A 411 13.81 -18.06 29.16
C THR A 411 12.97 -17.01 28.45
N LYS A 412 12.58 -15.98 29.19
CA LYS A 412 11.72 -14.89 28.75
C LYS A 412 12.27 -14.20 27.50
N PHE A 413 11.41 -13.97 26.51
CA PHE A 413 11.77 -13.28 25.28
C PHE A 413 11.48 -11.78 25.39
N TRP A 414 12.47 -10.98 25.02
CA TRP A 414 12.35 -9.53 24.87
C TRP A 414 12.86 -9.09 23.50
N ALA A 415 12.05 -8.30 22.82
CA ALA A 415 12.50 -7.56 21.66
C ALA A 415 13.62 -6.56 22.02
N ASN A 416 14.54 -6.35 21.08
CA ASN A 416 15.72 -5.50 21.26
C ASN A 416 16.13 -4.79 19.96
N TYR A 417 17.17 -3.98 20.06
CA TYR A 417 17.62 -3.08 19.00
C TYR A 417 18.09 -3.77 17.71
N LEU A 418 18.49 -5.04 17.76
CA LEU A 418 18.90 -5.81 16.57
C LEU A 418 17.69 -6.15 15.68
N HIS A 419 16.51 -6.34 16.26
CA HIS A 419 15.29 -6.68 15.52
C HIS A 419 14.87 -5.54 14.58
N ASP A 420 14.98 -4.29 15.01
CA ASP A 420 14.72 -3.12 14.14
C ASP A 420 15.75 -3.00 13.01
N LEU A 421 17.03 -3.33 13.27
CA LEU A 421 18.08 -3.34 12.23
C LEU A 421 17.89 -4.48 11.23
N GLU A 422 17.40 -5.64 11.68
CA GLU A 422 16.98 -6.72 10.79
C GLU A 422 15.78 -6.31 9.94
N SER A 423 14.82 -5.56 10.48
CA SER A 423 13.71 -5.02 9.66
C SER A 423 14.20 -4.08 8.56
N ILE A 424 15.22 -3.24 8.82
CA ILE A 424 15.88 -2.45 7.75
C ILE A 424 16.55 -3.38 6.73
N TRP A 425 17.19 -4.48 7.15
CA TRP A 425 17.76 -5.46 6.22
C TRP A 425 16.70 -6.13 5.32
N TRP A 426 15.53 -6.50 5.88
CA TRP A 426 14.41 -7.02 5.11
C TRP A 426 13.84 -5.99 4.11
N ILE A 427 13.84 -4.69 4.45
CA ILE A 427 13.48 -3.62 3.51
C ILE A 427 14.48 -3.55 2.35
N ILE A 428 15.79 -3.67 2.61
CA ILE A 428 16.81 -3.68 1.55
C ILE A 428 16.67 -4.95 0.68
N ALA A 429 16.44 -6.11 1.28
CA ALA A 429 16.21 -7.37 0.56
C ALA A 429 14.96 -7.30 -0.34
N TRP A 430 13.87 -6.73 0.16
CA TRP A 430 12.67 -6.45 -0.62
C TRP A 430 12.97 -5.48 -1.77
N THR A 431 13.71 -4.39 -1.52
CA THR A 431 14.09 -3.40 -2.54
C THR A 431 14.87 -4.06 -3.69
N SER A 432 15.86 -4.91 -3.38
CA SER A 432 16.65 -5.66 -4.37
C SER A 432 15.85 -6.63 -5.25
N LEU A 433 14.66 -7.05 -4.78
CA LEU A 433 13.78 -7.98 -5.48
C LEU A 433 12.55 -7.32 -6.09
N ASN A 434 12.22 -6.08 -5.72
CA ASN A 434 10.98 -5.41 -6.15
C ASN A 434 11.27 -4.18 -7.04
N PHE A 435 12.53 -3.90 -7.38
CA PHE A 435 12.94 -2.80 -8.25
C PHE A 435 13.97 -3.25 -9.32
N GLU A 436 13.75 -2.84 -10.58
CA GLU A 436 14.75 -2.96 -11.67
C GLU A 436 15.28 -1.56 -12.06
N LYS A 437 16.48 -1.50 -12.69
CA LYS A 437 17.03 -0.23 -13.19
C LYS A 437 16.20 0.26 -14.38
N ILE A 438 16.04 1.57 -14.51
CA ILE A 438 15.30 2.17 -15.64
C ILE A 438 15.96 1.86 -17.00
N GLU A 439 17.27 1.62 -17.02
CA GLU A 439 17.99 1.22 -18.24
C GLU A 439 17.81 -0.26 -18.60
N ASP A 440 17.45 -1.10 -17.62
CA ASP A 440 17.25 -2.55 -17.78
C ASP A 440 15.80 -2.92 -18.14
N ILE A 441 14.88 -1.95 -18.24
CA ILE A 441 13.47 -2.19 -18.59
C ILE A 441 13.37 -2.75 -20.00
N SER A 442 13.07 -4.05 -20.10
CA SER A 442 12.82 -4.70 -21.40
C SER A 442 11.49 -4.26 -22.01
N ALA A 443 11.49 -4.04 -23.33
CA ALA A 443 10.29 -3.79 -24.13
C ALA A 443 9.34 -5.02 -24.23
N VAL A 444 9.75 -6.17 -23.69
CA VAL A 444 8.88 -7.35 -23.49
C VAL A 444 8.06 -7.14 -22.20
N PRO A 445 6.72 -7.28 -22.23
CA PRO A 445 5.88 -7.20 -21.04
C PRO A 445 6.32 -8.21 -19.96
N GLN A 446 6.32 -7.78 -18.69
CA GLN A 446 6.83 -8.58 -17.56
C GLN A 446 6.23 -9.99 -17.48
N TYR A 447 4.92 -10.13 -17.67
CA TYR A 447 4.23 -11.43 -17.67
C TYR A 447 4.67 -12.41 -18.80
N GLU A 448 5.45 -11.95 -19.78
CA GLU A 448 6.08 -12.77 -20.83
C GLU A 448 7.59 -13.03 -20.58
N ARG A 449 8.20 -12.36 -19.59
CA ARG A 449 9.62 -12.54 -19.23
C ARG A 449 9.78 -13.79 -18.35
N VAL A 450 10.53 -14.79 -18.84
CA VAL A 450 10.83 -16.01 -18.07
C VAL A 450 11.69 -15.71 -16.82
N GLU A 451 12.54 -14.68 -16.91
CA GLU A 451 13.37 -14.18 -15.82
C GLU A 451 12.55 -13.69 -14.62
N ASP A 452 11.41 -13.02 -14.85
CA ASP A 452 10.61 -12.45 -13.76
C ASP A 452 10.03 -13.56 -12.87
N LYS A 453 9.64 -14.71 -13.43
CA LYS A 453 9.15 -15.87 -12.67
C LYS A 453 10.14 -16.44 -11.65
N VAL A 454 11.43 -16.42 -11.97
CA VAL A 454 12.48 -16.88 -11.03
C VAL A 454 12.58 -15.90 -9.86
N ARG A 455 12.32 -14.61 -10.10
CA ARG A 455 12.24 -13.58 -9.05
C ARG A 455 10.98 -13.78 -8.20
N ASP A 456 9.83 -14.04 -8.82
CA ASP A 456 8.57 -14.36 -8.14
C ASP A 456 8.73 -15.58 -7.21
N GLU A 457 9.33 -16.67 -7.71
CA GLU A 457 9.62 -17.89 -6.94
C GLU A 457 10.53 -17.61 -5.72
N ILE A 458 11.53 -16.72 -5.84
CA ILE A 458 12.40 -16.29 -4.72
C ILE A 458 11.62 -15.43 -3.71
N ILE A 459 10.74 -14.53 -4.18
CA ILE A 459 9.90 -13.68 -3.32
C ILE A 459 8.94 -14.56 -2.49
N ASP A 460 8.29 -15.55 -3.12
CA ASP A 460 7.40 -16.50 -2.44
C ASP A 460 8.16 -17.35 -1.37
N GLU A 461 9.43 -17.70 -1.59
CA GLU A 461 10.24 -18.44 -0.59
C GLU A 461 10.62 -17.61 0.65
N ILE A 462 10.95 -16.33 0.48
CA ILE A 462 11.53 -15.48 1.56
C ILE A 462 10.59 -14.41 2.13
N PHE A 463 9.49 -14.07 1.44
CA PHE A 463 8.40 -13.21 1.92
C PHE A 463 7.01 -13.92 1.96
N PRO A 464 6.88 -15.19 2.36
CA PRO A 464 5.59 -15.89 2.37
C PRO A 464 4.64 -15.37 3.47
N ASP A 465 3.35 -15.69 3.32
CA ASP A 465 2.30 -15.49 4.33
C ASP A 465 2.57 -16.20 5.69
N ASP A 466 3.54 -17.12 5.75
CA ASP A 466 3.87 -17.91 6.93
C ASP A 466 5.12 -17.37 7.66
N LEU A 467 4.90 -16.83 8.86
CA LEU A 467 5.91 -16.26 9.75
C LEU A 467 7.09 -17.22 10.07
N HIS A 468 6.91 -18.53 9.93
CA HIS A 468 7.89 -19.54 10.33
C HIS A 468 8.65 -20.18 9.13
N SER A 469 8.75 -19.47 8.00
CA SER A 469 9.45 -19.98 6.80
C SER A 469 10.91 -20.38 7.04
N ARG A 470 11.21 -21.66 6.74
CA ARG A 470 12.57 -22.23 6.77
C ARG A 470 13.50 -21.56 5.77
N GLU A 471 12.99 -21.16 4.60
CA GLU A 471 13.81 -20.61 3.51
C GLU A 471 14.12 -19.14 3.76
N ARG A 472 13.15 -18.35 4.27
CA ARG A 472 13.40 -17.02 4.87
C ARG A 472 14.47 -17.07 5.96
N SER A 473 14.37 -18.05 6.88
CA SER A 473 15.37 -18.25 7.94
C SER A 473 16.77 -18.56 7.38
N LYS A 474 16.88 -19.48 6.41
CA LYS A 474 18.14 -19.79 5.71
C LYS A 474 18.74 -18.58 5.00
N PHE A 475 17.93 -17.78 4.30
CA PHE A 475 18.39 -16.62 3.54
C PHE A 475 19.09 -15.58 4.42
N PHE A 476 18.61 -15.37 5.65
CA PHE A 476 19.28 -14.49 6.61
C PHE A 476 20.53 -15.11 7.25
N HIS A 477 20.45 -16.37 7.71
CA HIS A 477 21.53 -16.99 8.50
C HIS A 477 22.67 -17.55 7.64
N SER A 478 22.37 -18.14 6.49
CA SER A 478 23.30 -18.97 5.72
C SER A 478 23.87 -18.22 4.51
N GLU A 479 25.18 -17.99 4.53
CA GLU A 479 25.93 -17.35 3.42
C GLU A 479 25.76 -18.10 2.09
N SER A 480 25.74 -19.44 2.12
CA SER A 480 25.54 -20.26 0.92
C SER A 480 24.11 -20.18 0.37
N SER A 481 23.08 -20.15 1.23
CA SER A 481 21.70 -19.93 0.77
C SER A 481 21.51 -18.53 0.20
N PHE A 482 21.98 -17.50 0.92
CA PHE A 482 21.97 -16.10 0.47
C PHE A 482 22.61 -15.95 -0.92
N ASN A 483 23.86 -16.41 -1.08
CA ASN A 483 24.59 -16.31 -2.35
C ASN A 483 23.94 -17.14 -3.48
N THR A 484 23.24 -18.23 -3.15
CA THR A 484 22.54 -19.05 -4.14
C THR A 484 21.28 -18.35 -4.65
N GLN A 485 20.43 -17.83 -3.75
CA GLN A 485 19.20 -17.13 -4.13
C GLN A 485 19.53 -15.77 -4.79
N MET A 486 20.47 -14.98 -4.26
CA MET A 486 20.91 -13.72 -4.90
C MET A 486 21.52 -13.97 -6.29
N GLY A 487 22.33 -15.02 -6.46
CA GLY A 487 22.89 -15.43 -7.75
C GLY A 487 21.87 -15.92 -8.79
N MET A 488 20.60 -16.11 -8.40
CA MET A 488 19.47 -16.41 -9.30
C MET A 488 18.63 -15.17 -9.64
N VAL A 489 18.82 -14.02 -8.98
CA VAL A 489 18.04 -12.80 -9.23
C VAL A 489 18.42 -12.22 -10.61
N PRO A 490 17.45 -11.97 -11.51
CA PRO A 490 17.75 -11.34 -12.80
C PRO A 490 18.01 -9.84 -12.63
N ARG A 491 19.16 -9.38 -13.16
CA ARG A 491 19.60 -7.97 -13.22
C ARG A 491 19.64 -7.28 -11.84
N PRO A 492 20.41 -7.83 -10.86
CA PRO A 492 20.40 -7.34 -9.49
C PRO A 492 20.97 -5.92 -9.36
N LEU A 493 20.45 -5.17 -8.38
CA LEU A 493 21.02 -3.91 -7.93
C LEU A 493 22.28 -4.20 -7.11
N LEU A 494 23.41 -4.40 -7.78
CA LEU A 494 24.70 -4.84 -7.20
C LEU A 494 25.15 -4.07 -5.95
N ALA A 495 24.87 -2.76 -5.86
CA ALA A 495 25.12 -1.98 -4.66
C ALA A 495 24.30 -2.49 -3.46
N LEU A 496 23.01 -2.75 -3.64
CA LEU A 496 22.15 -3.30 -2.59
C LEU A 496 22.53 -4.74 -2.23
N GLU A 497 22.89 -5.58 -3.19
CA GLU A 497 23.39 -6.94 -2.94
C GLU A 497 24.65 -6.90 -2.05
N CYS A 498 25.61 -6.01 -2.36
CA CYS A 498 26.84 -5.85 -1.60
C CYS A 498 26.61 -5.20 -0.22
N ILE A 499 25.60 -4.33 -0.07
CA ILE A 499 25.14 -3.81 1.22
C ILE A 499 24.49 -4.93 2.04
N MET A 500 23.56 -5.69 1.46
CA MET A 500 22.87 -6.81 2.11
C MET A 500 23.85 -7.85 2.64
N GLU A 501 24.83 -8.28 1.84
CA GLU A 501 25.87 -9.22 2.25
C GLU A 501 26.56 -8.77 3.57
N LYS A 502 26.98 -7.51 3.62
CA LYS A 502 27.77 -6.96 4.74
C LYS A 502 26.91 -6.70 5.97
N LEU A 503 25.70 -6.15 5.80
CA LEU A 503 24.74 -5.96 6.89
C LEU A 503 24.31 -7.31 7.47
N ARG A 504 24.00 -8.31 6.63
CA ARG A 504 23.65 -9.68 7.06
C ARG A 504 24.73 -10.24 7.98
N LYS A 505 26.00 -10.07 7.60
CA LYS A 505 27.14 -10.48 8.42
C LYS A 505 27.22 -9.71 9.74
N ILE A 506 27.15 -8.38 9.73
CA ILE A 506 27.17 -7.56 10.96
C ILE A 506 26.06 -7.97 11.93
N LEU A 507 24.85 -8.22 11.43
CA LEU A 507 23.72 -8.63 12.26
C LEU A 507 23.91 -10.04 12.84
N ASN A 508 24.34 -11.01 12.02
CA ASN A 508 24.66 -12.36 12.50
C ASN A 508 25.78 -12.34 13.56
N ASP A 509 26.85 -11.58 13.33
CA ASP A 509 27.96 -11.41 14.28
C ASP A 509 27.49 -10.74 15.59
N ALA A 510 26.56 -9.78 15.51
CA ALA A 510 26.01 -9.08 16.67
C ALA A 510 25.03 -9.93 17.49
N TYR A 511 24.09 -10.65 16.86
CA TYR A 511 23.22 -11.62 17.56
C TYR A 511 24.05 -12.69 18.29
N LEU A 512 25.06 -13.26 17.61
CA LEU A 512 26.01 -14.24 18.18
C LEU A 512 26.83 -13.71 19.37
N GLU A 513 26.97 -12.40 19.51
CA GLU A 513 27.70 -11.76 20.60
C GLU A 513 26.78 -11.37 21.76
N GLU A 514 25.65 -10.73 21.49
CA GLU A 514 24.74 -10.23 22.52
C GLU A 514 23.85 -11.32 23.15
N GLU A 515 23.32 -12.27 22.38
CA GLU A 515 22.57 -13.40 22.97
C GLU A 515 23.47 -14.35 23.78
N TYR A 516 24.77 -14.41 23.46
CA TYR A 516 25.75 -15.13 24.27
C TYR A 516 26.06 -14.42 25.61
N SER A 517 25.62 -13.17 25.78
CA SER A 517 25.57 -12.50 27.09
C SER A 517 24.32 -12.88 27.89
N LEU A 518 23.18 -13.14 27.21
CA LEU A 518 21.91 -13.53 27.85
C LEU A 518 22.01 -14.82 28.66
N GLU A 519 22.86 -15.78 28.25
CA GLU A 519 23.13 -17.01 29.00
C GLU A 519 23.62 -16.75 30.44
N LYS A 520 24.11 -15.55 30.76
CA LYS A 520 24.77 -15.23 32.04
C LYS A 520 23.92 -14.36 32.98
N ASN A 521 23.06 -13.51 32.43
CA ASN A 521 22.41 -12.43 33.20
C ASN A 521 20.87 -12.42 33.15
N ASP A 522 20.23 -13.04 32.15
CA ASP A 522 18.76 -13.05 31.96
C ASP A 522 18.10 -11.66 32.14
N GLN A 523 18.69 -10.66 31.48
CA GLN A 523 18.18 -9.28 31.36
C GLN A 523 17.91 -8.96 29.87
N PRO A 524 17.11 -7.93 29.54
CA PRO A 524 16.94 -7.49 28.16
C PRO A 524 18.26 -7.07 27.49
N ILE A 525 18.36 -7.24 26.16
CA ILE A 525 19.51 -6.74 25.38
C ILE A 525 19.34 -5.22 25.16
N GLU A 526 20.16 -4.42 25.83
CA GLU A 526 20.25 -2.96 25.68
C GLU A 526 21.48 -2.54 24.86
N LEU A 527 21.41 -1.41 24.15
CA LEU A 527 22.52 -0.93 23.30
C LEU A 527 23.66 -0.34 24.15
N LEU A 528 24.75 -1.10 24.32
CA LEU A 528 25.94 -0.66 25.02
C LEU A 528 26.76 0.35 24.19
N HIS A 529 27.21 1.44 24.81
CA HIS A 529 27.95 2.53 24.15
C HIS A 529 29.22 2.13 23.39
N GLU A 530 29.82 0.97 23.68
CA GLU A 530 31.03 0.48 23.00
C GLU A 530 30.73 -0.42 21.79
N ARG A 531 29.44 -0.72 21.52
CA ARG A 531 29.01 -1.83 20.65
C ARG A 531 27.88 -1.42 19.70
N VAL A 532 28.20 -0.52 18.78
CA VAL A 532 27.20 0.07 17.88
C VAL A 532 27.26 -0.55 16.48
N PRO A 533 26.43 -1.56 16.14
CA PRO A 533 26.37 -2.06 14.77
C PRO A 533 25.87 -1.00 13.78
N HIS A 534 25.04 -0.04 14.22
CA HIS A 534 24.58 1.10 13.42
C HIS A 534 25.74 1.87 12.78
N GLU A 535 26.81 2.15 13.53
CA GLU A 535 27.96 2.90 13.03
C GLU A 535 28.68 2.14 11.90
N LYS A 536 28.87 0.84 12.05
CA LYS A 536 29.42 -0.03 11.00
C LYS A 536 28.51 -0.10 9.76
N ILE A 537 27.19 -0.09 9.96
CA ILE A 537 26.19 -0.08 8.88
C ILE A 537 26.22 1.27 8.15
N LEU A 538 26.31 2.39 8.88
CA LEU A 538 26.44 3.73 8.32
C LEU A 538 27.77 3.89 7.56
N GLU A 539 28.88 3.37 8.08
CA GLU A 539 30.17 3.31 7.36
C GLU A 539 30.03 2.57 6.02
N ILE A 540 29.31 1.45 5.98
CA ILE A 540 29.05 0.70 4.75
C ILE A 540 28.20 1.50 3.77
N LEU A 541 27.09 2.10 4.21
CA LEU A 541 26.23 2.91 3.34
C LEU A 541 27.01 4.10 2.73
N LYS A 542 27.91 4.70 3.51
CA LYS A 542 28.81 5.79 3.10
C LYS A 542 29.91 5.34 2.09
N LEU A 543 29.98 4.06 1.71
CA LEU A 543 30.77 3.56 0.57
C LEU A 543 30.02 3.56 -0.78
N PHE A 544 28.69 3.75 -0.79
CA PHE A 544 27.86 3.75 -2.00
C PHE A 544 27.14 5.10 -2.32
N PRO A 545 27.70 6.30 -2.01
CA PRO A 545 26.92 7.54 -1.96
C PRO A 545 26.51 8.14 -3.33
N ASP A 546 27.00 7.61 -4.46
CA ASP A 546 26.92 8.25 -5.77
C ASP A 546 26.36 7.39 -6.92
N GLU A 547 25.71 6.25 -6.62
CA GLU A 547 24.86 5.58 -7.62
C GLU A 547 23.54 6.33 -7.82
N ASP A 548 23.57 7.39 -8.65
CA ASP A 548 22.40 8.07 -9.22
C ASP A 548 21.71 7.19 -10.29
N VAL A 549 21.41 5.95 -9.91
CA VAL A 549 20.76 4.94 -10.73
C VAL A 549 19.26 5.13 -10.61
N GLY A 550 18.62 5.50 -11.73
CA GLY A 550 17.17 5.51 -11.82
C GLY A 550 16.60 4.09 -11.68
N VAL A 551 15.62 3.91 -10.81
CA VAL A 551 14.96 2.60 -10.54
C VAL A 551 13.44 2.72 -10.71
N VAL A 552 12.80 1.59 -11.00
CA VAL A 552 11.35 1.47 -11.10
C VAL A 552 10.88 0.22 -10.34
N SER A 553 9.73 0.30 -9.66
CA SER A 553 9.13 -0.87 -9.03
C SER A 553 8.63 -1.84 -10.10
N ILE A 554 8.86 -3.13 -9.88
CA ILE A 554 8.51 -4.21 -10.82
C ILE A 554 6.98 -4.40 -10.87
N ASP A 555 6.29 -4.32 -9.74
CA ASP A 555 4.83 -4.53 -9.66
C ASP A 555 3.98 -3.36 -10.18
N ASP A 556 4.62 -2.28 -10.66
CA ASP A 556 3.95 -1.01 -10.99
C ASP A 556 3.25 -1.05 -12.38
N ASN A 557 2.28 -1.96 -12.47
CA ASN A 557 1.28 -2.27 -13.51
C ASN A 557 1.33 -1.35 -14.76
N PRO A 558 1.43 -1.90 -16.00
CA PRO A 558 1.75 -1.16 -17.23
C PRO A 558 0.94 0.12 -17.55
N GLU A 559 -0.25 0.32 -16.96
CA GLU A 559 -0.94 1.63 -16.99
C GLU A 559 -0.18 2.79 -16.32
N ARG A 560 0.69 2.52 -15.33
CA ARG A 560 1.55 3.53 -14.70
C ARG A 560 2.74 3.88 -15.59
N PHE A 561 3.31 2.90 -16.29
CA PHE A 561 4.39 3.10 -17.25
C PHE A 561 4.08 4.18 -18.31
N ALA A 562 2.87 4.13 -18.90
CA ALA A 562 2.42 5.15 -19.85
C ALA A 562 2.33 6.57 -19.24
N ARG A 563 2.09 6.67 -17.93
CA ARG A 563 2.05 7.96 -17.18
C ARG A 563 3.47 8.41 -16.77
N MET A 564 4.37 7.46 -16.51
CA MET A 564 5.80 7.69 -16.27
C MET A 564 6.46 8.27 -17.53
N GLU A 565 6.22 7.69 -18.71
CA GLU A 565 6.70 8.22 -19.99
C GLU A 565 6.23 9.65 -20.24
N GLN A 566 4.94 9.95 -20.03
CA GLN A 566 4.42 11.32 -20.18
C GLN A 566 5.11 12.31 -19.22
N ARG A 567 5.37 11.92 -17.96
CA ARG A 567 6.14 12.75 -17.02
C ARG A 567 7.59 12.94 -17.47
N LEU A 568 8.28 11.89 -17.89
CA LEU A 568 9.65 11.96 -18.40
C LEU A 568 9.77 12.81 -19.68
N GLN A 569 8.78 12.77 -20.56
CA GLN A 569 8.69 13.65 -21.74
C GLN A 569 8.43 15.13 -21.34
N SER A 570 7.61 15.38 -20.32
CA SER A 570 7.39 16.73 -19.77
C SER A 570 8.61 17.32 -19.07
N LEU A 571 9.45 16.47 -18.45
CA LEU A 571 10.72 16.87 -17.84
C LEU A 571 11.80 17.16 -18.90
N LYS A 572 11.92 16.29 -19.92
CA LYS A 572 12.86 16.47 -21.05
C LYS A 572 12.55 17.64 -21.97
N SER A 573 11.41 18.31 -21.80
CA SER A 573 11.03 19.54 -22.52
C SER A 573 11.13 20.81 -21.65
N GLY A 574 11.66 20.71 -20.42
CA GLY A 574 11.74 21.81 -19.46
C GLY A 574 13.05 22.61 -19.41
N SER A 575 14.11 22.19 -20.13
CA SER A 575 15.45 22.80 -20.06
C SER A 575 15.95 23.33 -21.40
N ASP A 576 16.17 24.65 -21.46
CA ASP A 576 16.86 25.43 -22.49
C ASP A 576 16.43 25.30 -23.97
N GLU A 577 15.79 26.35 -24.47
CA GLU A 577 16.53 27.31 -25.33
C GLU A 577 15.94 28.73 -25.32
N ARG A 578 16.80 29.76 -25.33
CA ARG A 578 16.43 31.19 -25.43
C ARG A 578 16.78 31.75 -26.82
N PRO A 579 15.85 32.35 -27.57
CA PRO A 579 16.18 33.07 -28.80
C PRO A 579 16.11 34.61 -28.68
N GLN A 580 17.27 35.30 -28.59
CA GLN A 580 17.35 36.75 -28.88
C GLN A 580 18.72 37.23 -29.43
N LYS A 581 18.75 37.53 -30.76
CA LYS A 581 19.36 38.70 -31.46
C LYS A 581 20.36 38.46 -32.61
N ARG A 582 19.89 38.79 -33.83
CA ARG A 582 20.51 39.63 -34.90
C ARG A 582 21.90 39.30 -35.52
N THR A 583 21.84 38.85 -36.78
CA THR A 583 22.30 39.57 -38.01
C THR A 583 23.79 39.86 -38.31
N ARG A 584 24.31 39.23 -39.38
CA ARG A 584 25.19 39.74 -40.50
C ARG A 584 25.32 38.59 -41.53
N ILE A 585 25.13 38.69 -42.86
CA ILE A 585 25.55 39.59 -43.98
C ILE A 585 27.01 39.38 -44.44
N VAL A 586 27.20 39.39 -45.79
CA VAL A 586 28.41 39.25 -46.66
C VAL A 586 28.61 37.81 -47.23
N GLN A 587 28.84 37.53 -48.53
CA GLN A 587 28.50 38.20 -49.82
C GLN A 587 28.72 37.21 -51.03
N ASP A 588 28.69 37.71 -52.29
CA ASP A 588 29.22 37.18 -53.57
C ASP A 588 28.63 35.85 -54.15
N SER A 589 28.09 35.70 -55.38
CA SER A 589 28.46 36.09 -56.78
C SER A 589 29.45 35.12 -57.45
N GLU A 590 29.29 34.63 -58.69
CA GLU A 590 28.59 35.17 -59.89
C GLU A 590 27.82 34.10 -60.73
N GLU A 591 26.95 34.57 -61.65
CA GLU A 591 26.66 34.17 -63.06
C GLU A 591 26.88 32.70 -63.57
N LYS A 592 26.13 32.12 -64.54
CA LYS A 592 25.10 32.49 -65.56
C LYS A 592 24.43 31.17 -66.08
N GLN A 593 23.49 31.04 -67.05
CA GLN A 593 22.81 31.90 -68.04
C GLN A 593 21.41 31.30 -68.44
N GLU A 594 20.63 32.06 -69.22
CA GLU A 594 19.60 31.75 -70.28
C GLU A 594 19.03 30.33 -70.54
N LYS A 595 17.78 30.13 -71.01
CA LYS A 595 16.81 30.98 -71.80
C LYS A 595 15.34 30.76 -71.30
N VAL A 596 14.43 31.74 -71.16
CA VAL A 596 13.61 32.50 -72.16
C VAL A 596 12.49 31.62 -72.80
N VAL A 597 11.17 31.96 -72.87
CA VAL A 597 10.41 33.24 -73.04
C VAL A 597 9.06 33.30 -72.26
N SER A 598 8.57 34.53 -71.94
CA SER A 598 7.16 35.04 -71.74
C SER A 598 6.13 34.35 -70.79
N LYS A 599 5.30 35.01 -69.92
CA LYS A 599 4.66 36.37 -69.76
C LYS A 599 3.23 36.53 -70.37
N PRO A 600 2.33 37.42 -69.85
CA PRO A 600 2.00 37.81 -68.44
C PRO A 600 0.47 38.19 -68.19
N VAL A 601 0.16 38.91 -67.07
CA VAL A 601 -1.10 39.67 -66.70
C VAL A 601 -2.32 38.81 -66.21
N ILE A 602 -3.04 38.95 -65.08
CA ILE A 602 -3.37 39.99 -64.04
C ILE A 602 -4.71 40.75 -64.38
N THR A 603 -5.70 41.15 -63.53
CA THR A 603 -5.83 41.64 -62.11
C THR A 603 -7.28 41.45 -61.52
N VAL A 604 -7.46 41.70 -60.20
CA VAL A 604 -8.66 42.31 -59.49
C VAL A 604 -10.01 41.55 -59.30
N ARG A 605 -10.24 41.04 -58.05
CA ARG A 605 -11.16 41.52 -56.95
C ARG A 605 -12.61 42.02 -57.27
N ILE A 606 -13.63 41.57 -56.49
CA ILE A 606 -14.76 42.32 -55.81
C ILE A 606 -15.86 41.36 -55.22
N THR A 607 -16.93 41.87 -54.57
CA THR A 607 -17.78 41.22 -53.52
C THR A 607 -19.33 41.27 -53.75
N ARG A 608 -20.15 40.76 -52.79
CA ARG A 608 -21.65 40.78 -52.62
C ARG A 608 -22.45 39.58 -53.23
N SER A 609 -23.71 39.24 -52.86
CA SER A 609 -24.49 39.31 -51.58
C SER A 609 -25.91 38.68 -51.69
N LYS A 610 -26.43 38.02 -50.63
CA LYS A 610 -27.85 37.79 -50.19
C LYS A 610 -28.97 37.24 -51.15
N ALA A 611 -29.88 36.43 -50.56
CA ALA A 611 -31.30 36.17 -50.92
C ALA A 611 -31.62 35.30 -52.18
N ALA A 612 -32.76 34.60 -52.35
CA ALA A 612 -33.79 34.06 -51.40
C ALA A 612 -34.77 33.04 -52.10
N GLU A 613 -35.55 32.29 -51.30
CA GLU A 613 -36.89 31.67 -51.51
C GLU A 613 -37.26 30.64 -52.64
N MET A 614 -37.95 29.56 -52.20
CA MET A 614 -39.00 28.74 -52.91
C MET A 614 -38.58 27.88 -54.13
N ASN A 615 -39.27 26.81 -54.57
CA ASN A 615 -40.67 26.35 -54.39
C ASN A 615 -40.86 24.80 -54.51
N LYS A 616 -42.12 24.33 -54.51
CA LYS A 616 -42.64 22.93 -54.33
C LYS A 616 -42.30 21.86 -55.40
N GLY A 617 -42.35 20.59 -54.97
CA GLY A 617 -42.56 19.36 -55.79
C GLY A 617 -43.29 18.25 -54.99
N ARG A 618 -43.99 17.29 -55.63
CA ARG A 618 -44.86 16.27 -54.96
C ARG A 618 -45.09 15.02 -55.85
N ILE A 619 -45.72 13.95 -55.29
CA ILE A 619 -46.22 12.68 -55.93
C ILE A 619 -45.11 11.57 -55.93
N THR A 620 -45.31 10.25 -55.68
CA THR A 620 -46.49 9.31 -55.68
C THR A 620 -46.59 8.39 -54.42
N ARG A 621 -47.37 7.27 -54.45
CA ARG A 621 -47.69 6.33 -53.35
C ARG A 621 -47.50 4.83 -53.73
N SER A 622 -47.17 3.99 -52.73
CA SER A 622 -47.73 2.64 -52.44
C SER A 622 -47.38 2.27 -50.97
N MET A 623 -48.22 1.67 -50.10
CA MET A 623 -49.08 0.45 -50.13
C MET A 623 -48.22 -0.84 -50.09
N THR A 624 -48.39 -1.81 -49.17
CA THR A 624 -49.55 -2.17 -48.30
C THR A 624 -49.13 -2.84 -46.97
N LYS A 625 -50.04 -2.94 -45.98
CA LYS A 625 -49.89 -3.72 -44.73
C LYS A 625 -50.14 -5.23 -44.91
N ALA A 626 -49.61 -6.04 -43.99
CA ALA A 626 -50.27 -7.25 -43.49
C ALA A 626 -50.01 -7.41 -41.97
N SER A 627 -50.89 -8.10 -41.24
CA SER A 627 -50.74 -8.36 -39.80
C SER A 627 -51.45 -9.65 -39.41
N ALA A 628 -50.88 -10.43 -38.49
CA ALA A 628 -51.52 -11.62 -37.94
C ALA A 628 -51.36 -11.69 -36.42
N LYS A 629 -52.49 -11.61 -35.70
CA LYS A 629 -52.59 -12.02 -34.29
C LYS A 629 -52.93 -13.50 -34.24
N ARG A 630 -52.49 -14.22 -33.20
CA ARG A 630 -53.26 -15.34 -32.64
C ARG A 630 -53.37 -15.19 -31.11
N LYS A 631 -54.43 -15.78 -30.57
CA LYS A 631 -54.82 -15.68 -29.15
C LYS A 631 -54.37 -16.92 -28.37
N ILE A 632 -54.25 -16.70 -27.06
CA ILE A 632 -54.49 -17.63 -25.94
C ILE A 632 -55.46 -18.78 -26.29
N SER A 633 -55.15 -19.98 -25.80
CA SER A 633 -56.12 -21.04 -25.53
C SER A 633 -55.73 -21.77 -24.24
N TYR A 634 -56.63 -21.82 -23.25
CA TYR A 634 -56.53 -22.67 -22.07
C TYR A 634 -57.23 -24.01 -22.33
N LYS A 635 -56.61 -25.13 -21.95
CA LYS A 635 -57.21 -26.34 -21.33
C LYS A 635 -56.20 -27.48 -21.29
N GLY A 636 -56.23 -28.26 -20.21
CA GLY A 636 -55.30 -29.31 -19.85
C GLY A 636 -55.18 -29.32 -18.33
#